data_AF-A0A7X4B469-F1
#
_entry.id   AF-A0A7X4B469-F1
#
_cell.length_a   1.000
_cell.length_b   1.000
_cell.length_c   1.000
_cell.angle_alpha   90.00
_cell.angle_beta   90.00
_cell.angle_gamma   90.00
#
_symmetry.space_group_name_H-M   'P 1'
#
loop_
_entity.id
_entity.type
_entity.pdbx_description
1 polymer ?
#
loop_
_entity_poly.entity_id
_entity_poly.type
_entity_poly.pdbx_seq_one_letter_code
_entity_poly.pdbx_strand_id
1 'polypeptide(L)'
;MNNKFFWGIGVLFILLIVGATVFVLVKDRPGMRQLEKELEVLQKRMEDKKEDQSTPEDSQEEHPATGHFHEDGTFHEGVSSDPVQPPSRDYTPTQIQIPDGITDPEVIKAWERLDYIANNIWEWGGKASPRALEIMAELPDPQKVAENVDHCGEKEIELLDELSNLHDPRSVEFLVSYQLDSGIMGKPINEALVAMGPASLPSLIARLNEIDGKRPIYPVPQLLVRISETYQEEIGRIVQYIILPKLEKIAASENATGSFAIQNKLDALKAIKGLTK
;
A
#
# COMPACT_ATOMS: atom_id res chain seq x y z
N MET A 1 31.39 13.91 -50.56
CA MET A 1 31.03 14.41 -49.21
C MET A 1 29.97 13.48 -48.65
N ASN A 2 29.96 13.16 -47.34
CA ASN A 2 28.76 12.82 -46.53
C ASN A 2 28.93 11.77 -45.40
N ASN A 3 29.98 10.96 -45.26
CA ASN A 3 29.98 9.98 -44.12
C ASN A 3 30.45 10.57 -42.78
N LYS A 4 31.29 11.61 -42.79
CA LYS A 4 31.81 12.25 -41.57
C LYS A 4 30.78 13.16 -40.88
N PHE A 5 29.83 13.71 -41.65
CA PHE A 5 28.80 14.61 -41.13
C PHE A 5 27.71 13.85 -40.37
N PHE A 6 27.31 12.67 -40.86
CA PHE A 6 26.34 11.81 -40.17
C PHE A 6 26.89 11.21 -38.88
N TRP A 7 28.19 10.90 -38.83
CA TRP A 7 28.85 10.48 -37.59
C TRP A 7 28.87 11.59 -36.53
N GLY A 8 29.10 12.84 -36.94
CA GLY A 8 29.04 13.99 -36.04
C GLY A 8 27.64 14.22 -35.44
N ILE A 9 26.59 14.06 -36.25
CA ILE A 9 25.20 14.18 -35.79
C ILE A 9 24.82 13.03 -34.85
N GLY A 10 25.26 11.80 -35.15
CA GLY A 10 25.01 10.63 -34.30
C GLY A 10 25.63 10.77 -32.91
N VAL A 11 26.87 11.24 -32.82
CA VAL A 11 27.56 11.49 -31.54
C VAL A 11 26.87 12.62 -30.75
N LEU A 12 26.40 13.66 -31.43
CA LEU A 12 25.67 14.76 -30.78
C LEU A 12 24.34 14.28 -30.17
N PHE A 13 23.61 13.41 -30.87
CA PHE A 13 22.36 12.82 -30.37
C PHE A 13 22.60 11.94 -29.13
N ILE A 14 23.64 11.11 -29.16
CA ILE A 14 24.02 10.26 -28.01
C ILE A 14 24.40 11.14 -26.81
N LEU A 15 25.19 12.20 -27.03
CA LEU A 15 25.57 13.12 -25.96
C LEU A 15 24.38 13.90 -25.39
N LEU A 16 23.40 14.26 -26.21
CA LEU A 16 22.16 14.89 -25.76
C LEU A 16 21.28 13.94 -24.96
N ILE A 17 21.16 12.67 -25.37
CA ILE A 17 20.38 11.66 -24.64
C ILE A 17 21.06 11.36 -23.30
N VAL A 18 22.37 11.10 -23.29
CA VAL A 18 23.13 10.86 -22.05
C VAL A 18 23.11 12.10 -21.16
N GLY A 19 23.29 13.30 -21.74
CA GLY A 19 23.22 14.57 -21.03
C GLY A 19 21.83 14.82 -20.41
N ALA A 20 20.75 14.54 -21.13
CA ALA A 20 19.39 14.65 -20.61
C ALA A 20 19.10 13.62 -19.51
N THR A 21 19.58 12.39 -19.67
CA THR A 21 19.41 11.33 -18.67
C THR A 21 20.17 11.65 -17.39
N VAL A 22 21.43 12.12 -17.51
CA VAL A 22 22.22 12.59 -16.36
C VAL A 22 21.62 13.86 -15.75
N PHE A 23 21.09 14.78 -16.56
CA PHE A 23 20.44 15.98 -16.06
C PHE A 23 19.17 15.68 -15.27
N VAL A 24 18.33 14.75 -15.72
CA VAL A 24 17.17 14.27 -14.95
C VAL A 24 17.64 13.61 -13.64
N LEU A 25 18.61 12.70 -13.71
CA LEU A 25 19.16 12.02 -12.52
C LEU A 25 19.86 12.97 -11.52
N VAL A 26 20.41 14.10 -11.97
CA VAL A 26 21.05 15.10 -11.10
C VAL A 26 20.06 16.14 -10.58
N LYS A 27 19.04 16.50 -11.38
CA LYS A 27 17.99 17.46 -11.00
C LYS A 27 17.05 16.93 -9.92
N ASP A 28 16.93 15.61 -9.77
CA ASP A 28 16.11 14.99 -8.72
C ASP A 28 16.83 14.83 -7.36
N ARG A 29 18.16 14.98 -7.33
CA ARG A 29 18.94 14.89 -6.06
C ARG A 29 18.72 16.03 -5.05
N PRO A 30 18.52 17.31 -5.45
CA PRO A 30 18.14 18.38 -4.53
C PRO A 30 16.81 18.09 -3.83
N GLY A 31 15.81 17.57 -4.59
CA GLY A 31 14.52 17.16 -4.04
C GLY A 31 14.69 16.09 -2.98
N MET A 32 15.44 15.03 -3.28
CA MET A 32 15.71 13.95 -2.32
C MET A 32 16.44 14.43 -1.04
N ARG A 33 17.42 15.34 -1.16
CA ARG A 33 18.10 15.91 0.01
C ARG A 33 17.20 16.82 0.85
N GLN A 34 16.26 17.52 0.21
CA GLN A 34 15.27 18.33 0.92
C GLN A 34 14.25 17.43 1.63
N LEU A 35 13.79 16.36 0.97
CA LEU A 35 12.99 15.30 1.57
C LEU A 35 13.69 14.68 2.78
N GLU A 36 14.99 14.38 2.71
CA GLU A 36 15.76 13.82 3.83
C GLU A 36 15.82 14.77 5.02
N LYS A 37 16.09 16.06 4.78
CA LYS A 37 16.07 17.08 5.84
C LYS A 37 14.68 17.24 6.45
N GLU A 38 13.63 17.24 5.64
CA GLU A 38 12.25 17.29 6.14
C GLU A 38 11.89 16.04 6.95
N LEU A 39 12.33 14.87 6.50
CA LEU A 39 12.14 13.60 7.22
C LEU A 39 12.81 13.65 8.59
N GLU A 40 14.09 14.05 8.66
CA GLU A 40 14.85 14.17 9.90
C GLU A 40 14.20 15.17 10.87
N VAL A 41 13.77 16.33 10.37
CA VAL A 41 13.10 17.35 11.20
C VAL A 41 11.76 16.85 11.74
N LEU A 42 10.98 16.14 10.94
CA LEU A 42 9.69 15.59 11.37
C LEU A 42 9.85 14.42 12.33
N GLN A 43 10.81 13.53 12.10
CA GLN A 43 11.14 12.44 13.03
C GLN A 43 11.54 13.00 14.39
N LYS A 44 12.44 13.99 14.41
CA LYS A 44 12.87 14.64 15.64
C LYS A 44 11.71 15.31 16.38
N ARG A 45 10.82 16.02 15.68
CA ARG A 45 9.59 16.61 16.30
C ARG A 45 8.65 15.57 16.90
N MET A 46 8.61 14.35 16.37
CA MET A 46 7.79 13.26 16.90
C MET A 46 8.46 12.58 18.10
N GLU A 47 9.79 12.46 18.10
CA GLU A 47 10.57 11.98 19.25
C GLU A 47 10.48 12.96 20.42
N ASP A 48 10.71 14.26 20.19
CA ASP A 48 10.60 15.31 21.20
C ASP A 48 9.18 15.35 21.84
N LYS A 49 8.13 15.11 21.04
CA LYS A 49 6.74 15.01 21.55
C LYS A 49 6.46 13.75 22.36
N LYS A 50 7.17 12.64 22.11
CA LYS A 50 7.06 11.43 22.91
C LYS A 50 7.76 11.60 24.27
N GLU A 51 8.88 12.31 24.30
CA GLU A 51 9.62 12.59 25.54
C GLU A 51 8.85 13.52 26.50
N ASP A 52 8.11 14.50 25.97
CA ASP A 52 7.25 15.38 26.79
C ASP A 52 6.00 14.70 27.37
N GLN A 53 5.65 13.47 26.94
CA GLN A 53 4.56 12.67 27.52
C GLN A 53 5.02 11.58 28.49
N SER A 54 6.33 11.39 28.68
CA SER A 54 6.86 10.43 29.66
C SER A 54 7.02 11.08 31.04
N THR A 55 5.97 11.00 31.87
CA THR A 55 6.13 10.91 33.33
C THR A 55 5.94 9.43 33.70
N PRO A 56 6.81 8.81 34.51
CA PRO A 56 6.84 7.36 34.67
C PRO A 56 5.79 6.90 35.68
N GLU A 57 4.93 5.97 35.29
CA GLU A 57 4.32 5.03 36.24
C GLU A 57 4.97 3.67 36.08
N ASP A 58 5.79 3.37 37.09
CA ASP A 58 6.23 2.05 37.49
C ASP A 58 5.01 1.12 37.60
N SER A 59 4.97 0.06 36.81
CA SER A 59 4.44 -1.21 37.26
C SER A 59 5.14 -2.32 36.50
N GLN A 60 6.00 -3.01 37.24
CA GLN A 60 6.52 -4.31 36.91
C GLN A 60 5.36 -5.27 36.65
N GLU A 61 5.38 -5.97 35.52
CA GLU A 61 5.10 -7.41 35.48
C GLU A 61 5.77 -8.01 34.24
N GLU A 62 6.82 -8.77 34.50
CA GLU A 62 7.49 -9.64 33.53
C GLU A 62 6.56 -10.80 33.19
N HIS A 63 6.20 -10.98 31.92
CA HIS A 63 5.89 -12.31 31.41
C HIS A 63 6.40 -12.49 29.96
N PRO A 64 6.90 -13.69 29.63
CA PRO A 64 7.83 -13.90 28.52
C PRO A 64 7.11 -14.00 27.17
N ALA A 65 7.85 -13.60 26.13
CA ALA A 65 7.56 -13.96 24.75
C ALA A 65 7.43 -15.49 24.63
N THR A 66 6.23 -15.96 24.28
CA THR A 66 6.01 -17.35 23.90
C THR A 66 5.09 -17.37 22.69
N GLY A 67 5.65 -17.68 21.52
CA GLY A 67 4.87 -18.17 20.40
C GLY A 67 4.40 -19.58 20.73
N HIS A 68 3.16 -19.91 20.37
CA HIS A 68 2.62 -21.25 20.55
C HIS A 68 2.46 -21.94 19.20
N PHE A 69 3.12 -23.08 19.05
CA PHE A 69 2.80 -24.12 18.09
C PHE A 69 1.61 -24.92 18.62
N HIS A 70 0.64 -25.26 17.77
CA HIS A 70 -0.45 -26.16 18.16
C HIS A 70 -0.02 -27.63 18.00
N GLU A 71 -0.39 -28.42 19.00
CA GLU A 71 -0.09 -29.85 19.19
C GLU A 71 -1.08 -30.79 18.46
N ASP A 72 -1.50 -30.51 17.22
CA ASP A 72 -2.41 -31.43 16.52
C ASP A 72 -1.77 -32.24 15.39
N GLY A 73 -0.54 -31.92 14.96
CA GLY A 73 0.30 -32.84 14.18
C GLY A 73 -0.35 -33.47 12.94
N THR A 74 -1.37 -32.84 12.35
CA THR A 74 -2.11 -33.40 11.22
C THR A 74 -1.83 -32.63 9.94
N PHE A 75 -1.18 -33.35 9.03
CA PHE A 75 -0.98 -32.97 7.65
C PHE A 75 -2.18 -33.48 6.83
N HIS A 76 -2.90 -32.58 6.16
CA HIS A 76 -3.93 -32.96 5.19
C HIS A 76 -3.40 -32.77 3.77
N GLU A 77 -2.88 -33.86 3.22
CA GLU A 77 -2.52 -33.96 1.81
C GLU A 77 -3.74 -34.31 0.95
N GLY A 78 -4.07 -33.38 0.04
CA GLY A 78 -4.49 -33.71 -1.33
C GLY A 78 -5.97 -34.04 -1.58
N VAL A 79 -6.60 -33.23 -2.43
CA VAL A 79 -7.18 -33.74 -3.68
C VAL A 79 -6.92 -32.72 -4.80
N SER A 80 -6.18 -33.16 -5.83
CA SER A 80 -6.16 -32.53 -7.15
C SER A 80 -7.46 -32.90 -7.86
N SER A 81 -8.23 -31.90 -8.30
CA SER A 81 -9.31 -32.10 -9.27
C SER A 81 -9.61 -30.78 -9.99
N ASP A 82 -9.20 -30.74 -11.26
CA ASP A 82 -9.66 -29.91 -12.40
C ASP A 82 -9.80 -28.38 -12.22
N PRO A 83 -9.67 -27.58 -13.31
CA PRO A 83 -9.90 -26.15 -13.25
C PRO A 83 -11.36 -25.90 -12.89
N VAL A 84 -11.61 -25.66 -11.59
CA VAL A 84 -12.88 -25.18 -11.08
C VAL A 84 -13.15 -23.86 -11.80
N GLN A 85 -14.16 -23.86 -12.67
CA GLN A 85 -14.71 -22.62 -13.20
C GLN A 85 -14.98 -21.67 -12.02
N PRO A 86 -14.53 -20.41 -12.08
CA PRO A 86 -14.66 -19.51 -10.95
C PRO A 86 -16.15 -19.43 -10.56
N PRO A 87 -16.48 -19.57 -9.27
CA PRO A 87 -17.86 -19.42 -8.81
C PRO A 87 -18.43 -18.10 -9.31
N SER A 88 -19.71 -18.10 -9.67
CA SER A 88 -20.45 -16.93 -10.16
C SER A 88 -20.07 -15.68 -9.36
N ARG A 89 -19.57 -14.67 -10.07
CA ARG A 89 -18.87 -13.50 -9.51
C ARG A 89 -19.82 -12.61 -8.71
N ASP A 90 -20.05 -12.92 -7.44
CA ASP A 90 -20.53 -11.97 -6.43
C ASP A 90 -19.37 -11.05 -5.99
N TYR A 91 -18.73 -10.39 -6.95
CA TYR A 91 -17.67 -9.43 -6.72
C TYR A 91 -18.05 -8.11 -7.38
N THR A 92 -18.02 -7.04 -6.60
CA THR A 92 -18.14 -5.69 -7.12
C THR A 92 -16.74 -5.08 -7.14
N PRO A 93 -16.19 -4.75 -8.33
CA PRO A 93 -14.90 -4.08 -8.44
C PRO A 93 -14.84 -2.79 -7.61
N THR A 94 -13.71 -2.55 -6.96
CA THR A 94 -13.43 -1.25 -6.35
C THR A 94 -13.50 -0.19 -7.46
N GLN A 95 -14.37 0.81 -7.29
CA GLN A 95 -14.61 1.80 -8.33
C GLN A 95 -13.39 2.72 -8.49
N ILE A 96 -12.74 2.64 -9.65
CA ILE A 96 -11.63 3.52 -10.01
C ILE A 96 -12.19 4.84 -10.52
N GLN A 97 -11.95 5.93 -9.77
CA GLN A 97 -12.27 7.27 -10.22
C GLN A 97 -11.13 7.81 -11.09
N ILE A 98 -11.27 7.67 -12.42
CA ILE A 98 -10.34 8.23 -13.38
C ILE A 98 -10.58 9.75 -13.49
N PRO A 99 -9.56 10.60 -13.27
CA PRO A 99 -9.71 12.04 -13.43
C PRO A 99 -10.09 12.45 -14.86
N ASP A 100 -10.99 13.43 -14.98
CA ASP A 100 -11.33 14.03 -16.27
C ASP A 100 -10.16 14.84 -16.85
N GLY A 101 -10.11 14.94 -18.18
CA GLY A 101 -9.19 15.84 -18.88
C GLY A 101 -7.73 15.38 -18.95
N ILE A 102 -7.44 14.12 -18.66
CA ILE A 102 -6.11 13.53 -18.87
C ILE A 102 -5.82 13.46 -20.37
N THR A 103 -4.71 14.05 -20.80
CA THR A 103 -4.27 14.06 -22.20
C THR A 103 -2.96 13.31 -22.44
N ASP A 104 -2.18 13.04 -21.39
CA ASP A 104 -0.94 12.27 -21.50
C ASP A 104 -1.25 10.77 -21.72
N PRO A 105 -0.84 10.17 -22.85
CA PRO A 105 -1.11 8.76 -23.15
C PRO A 105 -0.57 7.79 -22.10
N GLU A 106 0.54 8.11 -21.43
CA GLU A 106 1.15 7.22 -20.44
C GLU A 106 0.41 7.28 -19.11
N VAL A 107 -0.17 8.44 -18.77
CA VAL A 107 -1.09 8.57 -17.62
C VAL A 107 -2.39 7.81 -17.90
N ILE A 108 -2.94 7.91 -19.11
CA ILE A 108 -4.14 7.14 -19.51
C ILE A 108 -3.90 5.64 -19.37
N LYS A 109 -2.80 5.12 -19.93
CA LYS A 109 -2.45 3.68 -19.81
C LYS A 109 -2.30 3.23 -18.36
N ALA A 110 -1.75 4.07 -17.49
CA ALA A 110 -1.64 3.74 -16.07
C ALA A 110 -3.03 3.59 -15.42
N TRP A 111 -3.98 4.48 -15.75
CA TRP A 111 -5.36 4.37 -15.27
C TRP A 111 -6.10 3.18 -15.87
N GLU A 112 -5.95 2.91 -17.17
CA GLU A 112 -6.49 1.71 -17.82
C GLU A 112 -5.93 0.44 -17.20
N ARG A 113 -4.64 0.41 -16.84
CA ARG A 113 -4.04 -0.73 -16.15
C ARG A 113 -4.62 -0.91 -14.75
N LEU A 114 -4.84 0.18 -14.01
CA LEU A 114 -5.44 0.12 -12.68
C LEU A 114 -6.90 -0.36 -12.74
N ASP A 115 -7.68 0.12 -13.72
CA ASP A 115 -9.04 -0.34 -13.98
C ASP A 115 -9.06 -1.82 -14.39
N TYR A 116 -8.14 -2.24 -15.25
CA TYR A 116 -7.98 -3.64 -15.59
C TYR A 116 -7.70 -4.50 -14.35
N ILE A 117 -6.83 -4.04 -13.46
CA ILE A 117 -6.53 -4.74 -12.20
C ILE A 117 -7.78 -4.89 -11.34
N ALA A 118 -8.54 -3.82 -11.15
CA ALA A 118 -9.80 -3.86 -10.38
C ALA A 118 -10.81 -4.86 -10.96
N ASN A 119 -10.85 -5.03 -12.28
CA ASN A 119 -11.79 -5.94 -12.94
C ASN A 119 -11.29 -7.39 -13.08
N ASN A 120 -10.00 -7.66 -12.81
CA ASN A 120 -9.35 -8.96 -13.06
C ASN A 120 -8.57 -9.50 -11.86
N ILE A 121 -9.08 -9.30 -10.64
CA ILE A 121 -8.43 -9.62 -9.36
C ILE A 121 -7.81 -11.02 -9.22
N TRP A 122 -8.21 -11.99 -10.03
CA TRP A 122 -7.74 -13.38 -9.99
C TRP A 122 -6.45 -13.64 -10.77
N GLU A 123 -5.95 -12.67 -11.56
CA GLU A 123 -4.74 -12.87 -12.38
C GLU A 123 -3.46 -12.99 -11.56
N TRP A 124 -3.46 -12.45 -10.35
CA TRP A 124 -2.28 -12.35 -9.50
C TRP A 124 -2.28 -13.38 -8.37
N GLY A 125 -3.04 -14.46 -8.55
CA GLY A 125 -3.17 -15.54 -7.58
C GLY A 125 -4.41 -15.38 -6.68
N GLY A 126 -4.37 -16.11 -5.57
CA GLY A 126 -5.52 -16.29 -4.70
C GLY A 126 -6.48 -17.38 -5.18
N LYS A 127 -7.32 -17.87 -4.26
CA LYS A 127 -8.36 -18.85 -4.56
C LYS A 127 -9.66 -18.36 -3.94
N ALA A 128 -10.75 -18.47 -4.69
CA ALA A 128 -12.07 -18.18 -4.15
C ALA A 128 -12.35 -19.14 -2.99
N SER A 129 -12.57 -18.56 -1.81
CA SER A 129 -12.94 -19.29 -0.59
C SER A 129 -14.35 -18.91 -0.18
N PRO A 130 -15.30 -19.87 -0.09
CA PRO A 130 -16.59 -19.63 0.55
C PRO A 130 -16.43 -19.14 2.00
N ARG A 131 -15.44 -19.68 2.72
CA ARG A 131 -15.12 -19.28 4.09
C ARG A 131 -14.72 -17.80 4.20
N ALA A 132 -14.07 -17.24 3.18
CA ALA A 132 -13.76 -15.81 3.19
C ALA A 132 -15.03 -14.95 3.19
N LEU A 133 -16.06 -15.35 2.45
CA LEU A 133 -17.35 -14.64 2.44
C LEU A 133 -18.09 -14.78 3.78
N GLU A 134 -18.04 -15.96 4.38
CA GLU A 134 -18.63 -16.21 5.71
C GLU A 134 -17.97 -15.33 6.77
N ILE A 135 -16.63 -15.30 6.82
CA ILE A 135 -15.90 -14.46 7.78
C ILE A 135 -16.22 -12.97 7.58
N MET A 136 -16.25 -12.48 6.34
CA MET A 136 -16.62 -11.08 6.05
C MET A 136 -18.05 -10.75 6.49
N ALA A 137 -18.95 -11.73 6.53
CA ALA A 137 -20.32 -11.55 7.02
C ALA A 137 -20.44 -11.69 8.55
N GLU A 138 -19.57 -12.49 9.18
CA GLU A 138 -19.48 -12.66 10.64
C GLU A 138 -18.87 -11.43 11.32
N LEU A 139 -17.91 -10.80 10.65
CA LEU A 139 -17.19 -9.64 11.14
C LEU A 139 -18.10 -8.39 11.15
N PRO A 140 -18.13 -7.61 12.25
CA PRO A 140 -18.94 -6.40 12.35
C PRO A 140 -18.48 -5.30 11.37
N ASP A 141 -19.22 -4.19 11.30
CA ASP A 141 -18.77 -3.02 10.55
C ASP A 141 -17.49 -2.45 11.20
N PRO A 142 -16.38 -2.25 10.44
CA PRO A 142 -15.12 -1.70 10.96
C PRO A 142 -15.31 -0.41 11.79
N GLN A 143 -16.20 0.48 11.36
CA GLN A 143 -16.42 1.76 12.05
C GLN A 143 -17.08 1.55 13.42
N LYS A 144 -17.99 0.57 13.53
CA LYS A 144 -18.62 0.21 14.81
C LYS A 144 -17.65 -0.47 15.76
N VAL A 145 -16.63 -1.14 15.24
CA VAL A 145 -15.55 -1.71 16.07
C VAL A 145 -14.74 -0.58 16.71
N ALA A 146 -14.34 0.44 15.95
CA ALA A 146 -13.59 1.58 16.48
C ALA A 146 -14.36 2.37 17.56
N GLU A 147 -15.69 2.37 17.51
CA GLU A 147 -16.55 3.03 18.49
C GLU A 147 -16.70 2.24 19.80
N ASN A 148 -16.40 0.93 19.81
CA ASN A 148 -16.54 0.04 20.98
C ASN A 148 -15.17 -0.24 21.62
N VAL A 149 -14.76 0.64 22.53
CA VAL A 149 -13.43 0.64 23.17
C VAL A 149 -13.25 -0.48 24.22
N ASP A 150 -14.33 -1.13 24.67
CA ASP A 150 -14.31 -2.04 25.83
C ASP A 150 -13.93 -3.50 25.51
N HIS A 151 -13.74 -3.86 24.25
CA HIS A 151 -13.34 -5.21 23.86
C HIS A 151 -12.08 -5.16 23.02
N CYS A 152 -11.01 -5.83 23.46
CA CYS A 152 -9.74 -5.95 22.75
C CYS A 152 -9.82 -6.71 21.42
N GLY A 153 -11.03 -6.94 20.88
CA GLY A 153 -11.24 -7.46 19.53
C GLY A 153 -10.63 -8.83 19.25
N GLU A 154 -10.37 -9.65 20.28
CA GLU A 154 -9.62 -10.91 20.12
C GLU A 154 -10.27 -11.84 19.09
N LYS A 155 -11.61 -11.94 19.12
CA LYS A 155 -12.36 -12.71 18.13
C LYS A 155 -12.26 -12.12 16.73
N GLU A 156 -12.34 -10.80 16.61
CA GLU A 156 -12.17 -10.10 15.34
C GLU A 156 -10.76 -10.30 14.78
N ILE A 157 -9.73 -10.28 15.63
CA ILE A 157 -8.34 -10.54 15.27
C ILE A 157 -8.19 -11.97 14.75
N GLU A 158 -8.72 -12.98 15.46
CA GLU A 158 -8.69 -14.38 15.02
C GLU A 158 -9.34 -14.57 13.65
N LEU A 159 -10.51 -13.97 13.44
CA LEU A 159 -11.24 -14.03 12.17
C LEU A 159 -10.48 -13.30 11.04
N LEU A 160 -9.88 -12.14 11.33
CA LEU A 160 -9.07 -11.39 10.35
C LEU A 160 -7.79 -12.15 9.99
N ASP A 161 -7.16 -12.85 10.93
CA ASP A 161 -6.00 -13.69 10.69
C ASP A 161 -6.38 -14.91 9.83
N GLU A 162 -7.51 -15.56 10.12
CA GLU A 162 -8.06 -16.62 9.27
C GLU A 162 -8.32 -16.08 7.85
N LEU A 163 -9.01 -14.95 7.72
CA LEU A 163 -9.30 -14.31 6.44
C LEU A 163 -8.03 -13.96 5.64
N SER A 164 -7.00 -13.50 6.34
CA SER A 164 -5.69 -13.18 5.76
C SER A 164 -5.03 -14.42 5.16
N ASN A 165 -5.09 -15.55 5.85
CA ASN A 165 -4.49 -16.81 5.38
C ASN A 165 -5.21 -17.41 4.16
N LEU A 166 -6.48 -17.08 3.95
CA LEU A 166 -7.25 -17.55 2.79
C LEU A 166 -6.78 -16.91 1.48
N HIS A 167 -6.14 -15.74 1.53
CA HIS A 167 -5.67 -14.99 0.35
C HIS A 167 -6.73 -14.86 -0.76
N ASP A 168 -7.98 -14.63 -0.37
CA ASP A 168 -9.08 -14.41 -1.32
C ASP A 168 -9.08 -12.93 -1.77
N PRO A 169 -8.78 -12.61 -3.04
CA PRO A 169 -8.69 -11.22 -3.49
C PRO A 169 -9.98 -10.39 -3.32
N ARG A 170 -11.13 -11.04 -3.10
CA ARG A 170 -12.38 -10.34 -2.77
C ARG A 170 -12.34 -9.70 -1.38
N SER A 171 -11.48 -10.17 -0.48
CA SER A 171 -11.36 -9.64 0.87
C SER A 171 -10.48 -8.40 0.99
N VAL A 172 -9.77 -8.02 -0.08
CA VAL A 172 -8.83 -6.88 -0.08
C VAL A 172 -9.47 -5.62 0.49
N GLU A 173 -10.60 -5.18 -0.05
CA GLU A 173 -11.25 -3.94 0.38
C GLU A 173 -11.69 -4.01 1.84
N PHE A 174 -12.14 -5.18 2.26
CA PHE A 174 -12.56 -5.46 3.62
C PHE A 174 -11.38 -5.38 4.60
N LEU A 175 -10.27 -6.06 4.28
CA LEU A 175 -9.03 -6.05 5.06
C LEU A 175 -8.44 -4.64 5.17
N VAL A 176 -8.39 -3.89 4.07
CA VAL A 176 -7.92 -2.49 4.07
C VAL A 176 -8.82 -1.61 4.95
N SER A 177 -10.13 -1.79 4.87
CA SER A 177 -11.09 -1.01 5.67
C SER A 177 -10.97 -1.35 7.15
N TYR A 178 -10.79 -2.62 7.51
CA TYR A 178 -10.53 -3.02 8.88
C TYR A 178 -9.27 -2.35 9.46
N GLN A 179 -8.16 -2.34 8.72
CA GLN A 179 -6.93 -1.70 9.20
C GLN A 179 -7.08 -0.20 9.47
N LEU A 180 -7.83 0.51 8.63
CA LEU A 180 -7.91 1.96 8.67
C LEU A 180 -9.08 2.49 9.51
N ASP A 181 -10.20 1.79 9.50
CA ASP A 181 -11.45 2.27 10.09
C ASP A 181 -11.74 1.63 11.46
N SER A 182 -11.23 0.42 11.75
CA SER A 182 -11.39 -0.22 13.07
C SER A 182 -10.22 0.02 14.03
N GLY A 183 -9.04 0.35 13.49
CA GLY A 183 -7.78 0.42 14.25
C GLY A 183 -7.13 -0.94 14.51
N ILE A 184 -7.79 -2.06 14.19
CA ILE A 184 -7.19 -3.40 14.25
C ILE A 184 -6.21 -3.55 13.09
N MET A 185 -4.92 -3.62 13.42
CA MET A 185 -3.83 -3.78 12.47
C MET A 185 -2.94 -4.95 12.87
N GLY A 186 -2.38 -5.64 11.89
CA GLY A 186 -1.58 -6.83 12.15
C GLY A 186 -0.66 -7.18 10.99
N LYS A 187 0.43 -7.86 11.32
CA LYS A 187 1.34 -8.43 10.32
C LYS A 187 0.62 -9.38 9.37
N PRO A 188 -0.28 -10.29 9.81
CA PRO A 188 -0.96 -11.22 8.89
C PRO A 188 -1.73 -10.51 7.78
N ILE A 189 -2.49 -9.47 8.12
CA ILE A 189 -3.21 -8.65 7.13
C ILE A 189 -2.25 -7.99 6.14
N ASN A 190 -1.16 -7.41 6.63
CA ASN A 190 -0.15 -6.77 5.76
C ASN A 190 0.48 -7.77 4.79
N GLU A 191 0.86 -8.96 5.27
CA GLU A 191 1.43 -10.00 4.42
C GLU A 191 0.41 -10.53 3.41
N ALA A 192 -0.85 -10.70 3.80
CA ALA A 192 -1.90 -11.12 2.89
C ALA A 192 -2.16 -10.10 1.77
N LEU A 193 -2.24 -8.80 2.10
CA LEU A 193 -2.40 -7.73 1.11
C LEU A 193 -1.21 -7.68 0.13
N VAL A 194 0.01 -7.91 0.61
CA VAL A 194 1.20 -8.01 -0.26
C VAL A 194 1.16 -9.27 -1.11
N ALA A 195 0.76 -10.42 -0.55
CA ALA A 195 0.66 -11.68 -1.26
C ALA A 195 -0.41 -11.66 -2.37
N MET A 196 -1.54 -10.99 -2.14
CA MET A 196 -2.57 -10.74 -3.17
C MET A 196 -2.11 -9.73 -4.25
N GLY A 197 -1.01 -9.02 -4.00
CA GLY A 197 -0.26 -8.29 -5.02
C GLY A 197 -1.05 -7.17 -5.70
N PRO A 198 -1.05 -7.10 -7.04
CA PRO A 198 -1.75 -6.05 -7.77
C PRO A 198 -3.24 -5.93 -7.45
N ALA A 199 -3.92 -7.03 -7.11
CA ALA A 199 -5.33 -6.99 -6.71
C ALA A 199 -5.59 -6.07 -5.50
N SER A 200 -4.58 -5.83 -4.67
CA SER A 200 -4.65 -4.92 -3.52
C SER A 200 -4.58 -3.44 -3.89
N LEU A 201 -4.06 -3.09 -5.08
CA LEU A 201 -3.78 -1.70 -5.45
C LEU A 201 -5.02 -0.81 -5.54
N PRO A 202 -6.15 -1.21 -6.16
CA PRO A 202 -7.36 -0.39 -6.23
C PRO A 202 -7.80 0.15 -4.87
N SER A 203 -7.95 -0.73 -3.88
CA SER A 203 -8.42 -0.36 -2.55
C SER A 203 -7.37 0.49 -1.80
N LEU A 204 -6.07 0.15 -1.91
CA LEU A 204 -5.00 0.93 -1.28
C LEU A 204 -4.89 2.35 -1.88
N ILE A 205 -4.97 2.48 -3.20
CA ILE A 205 -4.92 3.78 -3.90
C ILE A 205 -6.16 4.62 -3.58
N ALA A 206 -7.35 4.00 -3.47
CA ALA A 206 -8.57 4.70 -3.10
C ALA A 206 -8.43 5.42 -1.74
N ARG A 207 -7.78 4.76 -0.77
CA ARG A 207 -7.54 5.34 0.57
C ARG A 207 -6.57 6.53 0.58
N LEU A 208 -5.73 6.68 -0.45
CA LEU A 208 -4.92 7.90 -0.62
C LEU A 208 -5.74 9.12 -1.06
N ASN A 209 -6.95 8.93 -1.60
CA ASN A 209 -7.81 10.03 -2.06
C ASN A 209 -8.62 10.68 -0.93
N GLU A 210 -8.84 9.97 0.17
CA GLU A 210 -9.72 10.37 1.28
C GLU A 210 -9.07 11.38 2.25
N ILE A 211 -7.88 11.91 1.93
CA ILE A 211 -7.01 12.52 2.94
C ILE A 211 -7.20 14.04 3.00
N ASP A 212 -8.07 14.46 3.93
CA ASP A 212 -8.07 15.80 4.55
C ASP A 212 -7.02 15.92 5.70
N GLY A 213 -6.20 14.89 5.92
CA GLY A 213 -5.26 14.82 7.05
C GLY A 213 -5.92 14.47 8.41
N LYS A 214 -7.20 14.12 8.40
CA LYS A 214 -8.01 13.87 9.62
C LYS A 214 -7.90 12.43 10.15
N ARG A 215 -7.46 11.47 9.35
CA ARG A 215 -7.32 10.05 9.71
C ARG A 215 -5.92 9.53 9.37
N PRO A 216 -5.39 8.55 10.13
CA PRO A 216 -4.13 7.90 9.78
C PRO A 216 -4.29 7.13 8.46
N ILE A 217 -3.23 7.11 7.65
CA ILE A 217 -3.18 6.34 6.38
C ILE A 217 -2.27 5.13 6.50
N TYR A 218 -1.60 4.97 7.63
CA TYR A 218 -0.80 3.79 7.92
C TYR A 218 -1.70 2.53 7.97
N PRO A 219 -1.31 1.40 7.36
CA PRO A 219 -0.03 1.09 6.73
C PRO A 219 0.04 1.29 5.20
N VAL A 220 -0.95 1.95 4.57
CA VAL A 220 -1.14 2.01 3.12
C VAL A 220 0.12 2.41 2.34
N PRO A 221 0.86 3.51 2.66
CA PRO A 221 2.04 3.88 1.90
C PRO A 221 3.12 2.79 1.89
N GLN A 222 3.28 2.04 2.99
CA GLN A 222 4.30 0.99 3.10
C GLN A 222 3.91 -0.26 2.30
N LEU A 223 2.62 -0.63 2.32
CA LEU A 223 2.11 -1.72 1.50
C LEU A 223 2.27 -1.42 0.01
N LEU A 224 2.02 -0.18 -0.41
CA LEU A 224 2.23 0.25 -1.79
C LEU A 224 3.70 0.12 -2.21
N VAL A 225 4.66 0.44 -1.34
CA VAL A 225 6.09 0.18 -1.62
C VAL A 225 6.35 -1.31 -1.85
N ARG A 226 5.96 -2.15 -0.88
CA ARG A 226 6.24 -3.60 -0.93
C ARG A 226 5.61 -4.28 -2.15
N ILE A 227 4.37 -3.92 -2.47
CA ILE A 227 3.67 -4.44 -3.66
C ILE A 227 4.35 -3.96 -4.94
N SER A 228 4.75 -2.68 -5.01
CA SER A 228 5.45 -2.13 -6.18
C SER A 228 6.82 -2.75 -6.41
N GLU A 229 7.55 -3.07 -5.34
CA GLU A 229 8.84 -3.78 -5.41
C GLU A 229 8.67 -5.23 -5.87
N THR A 230 7.61 -5.90 -5.42
CA THR A 230 7.39 -7.33 -5.70
C THR A 230 6.80 -7.57 -7.10
N TYR A 231 5.91 -6.70 -7.56
CA TYR A 231 5.12 -6.88 -8.79
C TYR A 231 5.35 -5.75 -9.81
N GLN A 232 6.60 -5.32 -9.93
CA GLN A 232 6.97 -4.15 -10.73
C GLN A 232 6.50 -4.27 -12.20
N GLU A 233 6.62 -5.46 -12.79
CA GLU A 233 6.26 -5.71 -14.19
C GLU A 233 4.74 -5.68 -14.40
N GLU A 234 3.98 -6.26 -13.47
CA GLU A 234 2.53 -6.37 -13.53
C GLU A 234 1.85 -5.03 -13.27
N ILE A 235 2.41 -4.21 -12.38
CA ILE A 235 1.89 -2.90 -12.01
C ILE A 235 2.26 -1.86 -13.06
N GLY A 236 3.41 -2.02 -13.70
CA GLY A 236 3.90 -1.14 -14.75
C GLY A 236 3.98 0.31 -14.27
N ARG A 237 3.37 1.22 -15.04
CA ARG A 237 3.52 2.67 -14.83
C ARG A 237 2.54 3.28 -13.83
N ILE A 238 1.73 2.46 -13.13
CA ILE A 238 0.84 2.92 -12.05
C ILE A 238 1.63 3.63 -10.95
N VAL A 239 2.84 3.15 -10.64
CA VAL A 239 3.70 3.76 -9.60
C VAL A 239 4.00 5.22 -9.96
N GLN A 240 4.50 5.46 -11.17
CA GLN A 240 4.98 6.78 -11.59
C GLN A 240 3.84 7.78 -11.83
N TYR A 241 2.72 7.34 -12.40
CA TYR A 241 1.66 8.26 -12.81
C TYR A 241 0.46 8.34 -11.86
N ILE A 242 0.33 7.42 -10.89
CA ILE A 242 -0.80 7.39 -9.97
C ILE A 242 -0.35 7.42 -8.50
N ILE A 243 0.52 6.49 -8.09
CA ILE A 243 0.91 6.37 -6.67
C ILE A 243 1.80 7.53 -6.23
N LEU A 244 2.90 7.80 -6.96
CA LEU A 244 3.84 8.86 -6.62
C LEU A 244 3.18 10.25 -6.56
N PRO A 245 2.39 10.70 -7.57
CA PRO A 245 1.74 12.00 -7.50
C PRO A 245 0.79 12.17 -6.30
N LYS A 246 0.12 11.08 -5.86
CA LYS A 246 -0.74 11.11 -4.67
C LYS A 246 0.09 11.23 -3.39
N LEU A 247 1.17 10.47 -3.26
CA LEU A 247 2.07 10.56 -2.11
C LEU A 247 2.76 11.92 -2.04
N GLU A 248 3.19 12.48 -3.17
CA GLU A 248 3.78 13.82 -3.24
C GLU A 248 2.80 14.89 -2.78
N LYS A 249 1.53 14.80 -3.17
CA LYS A 249 0.48 15.71 -2.69
C LYS A 249 0.30 15.64 -1.16
N ILE A 250 0.35 14.44 -0.58
CA ILE A 250 0.28 14.25 0.88
C ILE A 250 1.52 14.86 1.55
N ALA A 251 2.71 14.60 1.00
CA ALA A 251 3.98 15.10 1.52
C ALA A 251 4.10 16.63 1.44
N ALA A 252 3.51 17.25 0.42
CA ALA A 252 3.52 18.69 0.19
C ALA A 252 2.50 19.46 1.06
N SER A 253 1.74 18.79 1.94
CA SER A 253 0.75 19.46 2.80
C SER A 253 1.42 20.41 3.80
N GLU A 254 1.44 21.71 3.48
CA GLU A 254 2.05 22.78 4.29
C GLU A 254 1.24 23.09 5.57
N ASN A 255 -0.06 22.80 5.55
CA ASN A 255 -1.00 23.08 6.63
C ASN A 255 -1.27 21.86 7.53
N ALA A 256 -0.39 20.85 7.49
CA ALA A 256 -0.50 19.64 8.30
C ALA A 256 -0.42 19.98 9.80
N THR A 257 -1.58 20.23 10.39
CA THR A 257 -1.78 20.59 11.79
C THR A 257 -2.56 19.46 12.44
N GLY A 258 -1.93 18.76 13.38
CA GLY A 258 -2.46 17.54 14.00
C GLY A 258 -1.50 16.35 13.87
N SER A 259 -1.56 15.42 14.84
CA SER A 259 -0.67 14.24 14.89
C SER A 259 -0.80 13.36 13.63
N PHE A 260 -2.02 13.11 13.16
CA PHE A 260 -2.25 12.30 11.96
C PHE A 260 -1.75 12.97 10.68
N ALA A 261 -1.95 14.28 10.50
CA ALA A 261 -1.45 14.98 9.32
C ALA A 261 0.09 14.93 9.23
N ILE A 262 0.78 15.09 10.37
CA ILE A 262 2.24 14.96 10.46
C ILE A 262 2.69 13.53 10.15
N GLN A 263 2.03 12.54 10.75
CA GLN A 263 2.36 11.13 10.55
C GLN A 263 2.13 10.70 9.09
N ASN A 264 1.01 11.10 8.48
CA ASN A 264 0.71 10.82 7.07
C ASN A 264 1.76 11.44 6.14
N LYS A 265 2.21 12.68 6.42
CA LYS A 265 3.31 13.31 5.68
C LYS A 265 4.60 12.50 5.83
N LEU A 266 4.94 12.05 7.04
CA LEU A 266 6.13 11.22 7.28
C LEU A 266 6.06 9.89 6.52
N ASP A 267 4.92 9.20 6.56
CA ASP A 267 4.74 7.91 5.88
C ASP A 267 4.76 8.07 4.35
N ALA A 268 4.20 9.16 3.82
CA ALA A 268 4.30 9.50 2.40
C ALA A 268 5.75 9.76 1.97
N LEU A 269 6.52 10.56 2.73
CA LEU A 269 7.94 10.82 2.45
C LEU A 269 8.77 9.54 2.45
N LYS A 270 8.54 8.64 3.42
CA LYS A 270 9.21 7.33 3.48
C LYS A 270 8.87 6.48 2.26
N ALA A 271 7.59 6.44 1.87
CA ALA A 271 7.14 5.67 0.72
C ALA A 271 7.69 6.20 -0.60
N ILE A 272 7.72 7.52 -0.81
CA ILE A 272 8.37 8.14 -1.97
C ILE A 272 9.83 7.71 -2.04
N LYS A 273 10.58 7.82 -0.93
CA LYS A 273 11.97 7.36 -0.88
C LYS A 273 12.14 5.86 -1.14
N GLY A 274 11.14 5.03 -0.82
CA GLY A 274 11.13 3.60 -1.15
C GLY A 274 10.95 3.37 -2.66
N LEU A 275 9.99 4.05 -3.26
CA LEU A 275 9.58 3.87 -4.66
C LEU A 275 10.55 4.48 -5.70
N THR A 276 11.47 5.36 -5.28
CA THR A 276 12.41 6.05 -6.18
C THR A 276 13.86 5.59 -6.04
N LYS A 277 14.12 4.46 -5.37
CA LYS A 277 15.46 3.86 -5.27
C LYS A 277 15.80 3.05 -6.52
#